data_AF-A0A9X9M0A4-F1
#
_entry.id   AF-A0A9X9M0A4-F1
#
_cell.length_a   1.000
_cell.length_b   1.000
_cell.length_c   1.000
_cell.angle_alpha   90.00
_cell.angle_beta   90.00
_cell.angle_gamma   90.00
#
_symmetry.space_group_name_H-M   'P 1'
#
loop_
_entity.id
_entity.type
_entity.pdbx_description
1 polymer ?
#
loop_
_entity_poly.entity_id
_entity_poly.type
_entity_poly.pdbx_seq_one_letter_code
_entity_poly.pdbx_strand_id
1 'polypeptide(L)'
;MRLLLEDVLLSSHHMTMEDPSTQQATLDKHSQILLPDLSRVPGFRGPFQSSPKASRLLRGPCDAVMSLAVLRSFLVLWKQLEVLKEHWGRLKLRGQDLDSVSLHKQFSELYGTDILYPSMKAIARRMGKEDEFEGIIISSQSILPPKGASEIEIKTQQLQKLLENLEIHMIQEVLRKVNREIALVVSEKSKEKCTLPTDLWKHHVMKENFSINRPQIVEQFKQRLMENYQDGGLEITFRKDHFEGCLLSLGCDVMARERSNFESYSMCYEHVLEHTRQKLFQKEQELDIIRRGSDPPEDSAGQVAELSHTMIMEITALRARLTDLEEENLNLNKQIRKEVQEEYEALVQALFATCLHIKEKLDENQINLIQKVCELIGEVRTEGIDNLKGLKKKWGSARPDEGMKENPAKEQLQALEQDSSSLAALVCKLRSLGHWRLAVQQARFQRQVNRAEKVSA
;
A
#
# COMPACT_ATOMS: atom_id res chain seq x y z
N MET A 1 -5.53 -28.84 -15.09
CA MET A 1 -6.46 -27.90 -15.76
C MET A 1 -6.04 -27.50 -17.17
N ARG A 2 -4.77 -27.15 -17.47
CA ARG A 2 -4.35 -26.81 -18.85
C ARG A 2 -4.56 -27.92 -19.89
N LEU A 3 -4.24 -29.16 -19.53
CA LEU A 3 -4.35 -30.32 -20.44
C LEU A 3 -5.78 -30.74 -20.80
N LEU A 4 -6.80 -30.35 -20.02
CA LEU A 4 -8.20 -30.74 -20.29
C LEU A 4 -8.96 -29.70 -21.12
N LEU A 5 -8.51 -28.43 -21.11
CA LEU A 5 -9.08 -27.38 -21.96
C LEU A 5 -8.56 -27.46 -23.39
N GLU A 6 -7.31 -27.91 -23.57
CA GLU A 6 -6.70 -28.13 -24.90
C GLU A 6 -7.44 -29.22 -25.69
N ASP A 7 -7.89 -30.29 -25.03
CA ASP A 7 -8.66 -31.36 -25.66
C ASP A 7 -10.06 -30.94 -26.12
N VAL A 8 -10.65 -29.91 -25.49
CA VAL A 8 -11.97 -29.37 -25.91
C VAL A 8 -11.82 -28.49 -27.15
N LEU A 9 -10.75 -27.69 -27.23
CA LEU A 9 -10.46 -26.82 -28.38
C LEU A 9 -9.93 -27.60 -29.60
N LEU A 10 -9.26 -28.74 -29.38
CA LEU A 10 -8.78 -29.59 -30.48
C LEU A 10 -9.89 -30.40 -31.15
N SER A 11 -11.04 -30.60 -30.48
CA SER A 11 -12.18 -31.33 -31.05
C SER A 11 -12.98 -30.52 -32.09
N SER A 12 -12.83 -29.18 -32.11
CA SER A 12 -13.55 -28.28 -33.01
C SER A 12 -12.80 -27.92 -34.30
N HIS A 13 -11.59 -28.42 -34.53
CA HIS A 13 -10.72 -28.00 -35.65
C HIS A 13 -10.34 -29.10 -36.67
N HIS A 14 -11.18 -30.11 -36.87
CA HIS A 14 -11.02 -31.02 -38.01
C HIS A 14 -12.32 -31.17 -38.78
N MET A 15 -12.60 -30.20 -39.66
CA MET A 15 -13.07 -30.40 -41.05
C MET A 15 -13.20 -29.02 -41.72
N THR A 16 -12.07 -28.46 -42.14
CA THR A 16 -12.03 -27.45 -43.21
C THR A 16 -10.97 -27.91 -44.19
N MET A 17 -11.43 -28.61 -45.23
CA MET A 17 -10.65 -28.74 -46.46
C MET A 17 -10.79 -27.41 -47.19
N GLU A 18 -9.70 -26.64 -47.30
CA GLU A 18 -9.58 -25.61 -48.33
C GLU A 18 -8.35 -25.92 -49.19
N ASP A 19 -8.59 -25.97 -50.50
CA ASP A 19 -7.57 -25.92 -51.54
C ASP A 19 -6.89 -24.53 -51.56
N PRO A 20 -5.59 -24.45 -51.88
CA PRO A 20 -4.85 -23.21 -51.79
C PRO A 20 -4.92 -22.43 -53.10
N SER A 21 -5.55 -21.24 -53.09
CA SER A 21 -5.13 -20.19 -54.01
C SER A 21 -5.40 -18.78 -53.47
N THR A 22 -4.32 -18.00 -53.49
CA THR A 22 -4.28 -16.54 -53.67
C THR A 22 -4.34 -15.62 -52.44
N GLN A 23 -3.13 -15.19 -52.06
CA GLN A 23 -2.68 -13.87 -51.59
C GLN A 23 -3.70 -12.71 -51.42
N GLN A 24 -3.69 -12.17 -50.18
CA GLN A 24 -3.36 -10.76 -49.83
C GLN A 24 -4.40 -9.64 -50.05
N ALA A 25 -4.90 -9.03 -48.95
CA ALA A 25 -4.82 -7.58 -48.62
C ALA A 25 -5.90 -7.09 -47.61
N THR A 26 -5.42 -6.48 -46.51
CA THR A 26 -5.86 -5.24 -45.82
C THR A 26 -7.33 -4.90 -45.45
N LEU A 27 -7.48 -4.58 -44.16
CA LEU A 27 -8.16 -3.42 -43.50
C LEU A 27 -9.70 -3.39 -43.27
N ASP A 28 -10.02 -3.24 -41.96
CA ASP A 28 -11.08 -2.50 -41.26
C ASP A 28 -12.60 -2.64 -41.51
N LYS A 29 -13.26 -2.83 -40.35
CA LYS A 29 -14.50 -2.20 -39.82
C LYS A 29 -15.90 -2.72 -40.20
N HIS A 30 -16.60 -3.01 -39.10
CA HIS A 30 -18.02 -2.82 -38.80
C HIS A 30 -19.08 -3.86 -39.21
N SER A 31 -19.88 -4.19 -38.19
CA SER A 31 -21.33 -4.48 -38.20
C SER A 31 -21.76 -5.93 -38.00
N GLN A 32 -22.49 -6.11 -36.89
CA GLN A 32 -23.49 -7.14 -36.61
C GLN A 32 -24.39 -7.38 -37.84
N ILE A 33 -24.84 -8.64 -38.06
CA ILE A 33 -26.24 -9.03 -38.41
C ILE A 33 -26.31 -10.52 -38.84
N LEU A 34 -27.18 -11.24 -38.11
CA LEU A 34 -28.12 -12.30 -38.49
C LEU A 34 -27.69 -13.56 -39.29
N LEU A 35 -28.09 -14.71 -38.71
CA LEU A 35 -28.43 -15.97 -39.40
C LEU A 35 -29.30 -15.73 -40.65
N PRO A 36 -29.11 -16.51 -41.73
CA PRO A 36 -30.13 -16.70 -42.74
C PRO A 36 -30.95 -17.98 -42.49
N ASP A 37 -32.25 -17.75 -42.42
CA ASP A 37 -33.36 -18.68 -42.65
C ASP A 37 -33.32 -19.26 -44.08
N LEU A 38 -33.75 -20.51 -44.28
CA LEU A 38 -34.34 -20.93 -45.56
C LEU A 38 -35.42 -22.00 -45.35
N SER A 39 -36.67 -21.54 -45.37
CA SER A 39 -37.86 -22.36 -45.62
C SER A 39 -38.62 -21.80 -46.84
N ARG A 40 -39.05 -22.67 -47.77
CA ARG A 40 -40.17 -22.46 -48.73
C ARG A 40 -40.52 -23.74 -49.53
N VAL A 41 -41.36 -24.61 -48.95
CA VAL A 41 -42.78 -24.99 -49.29
C VAL A 41 -43.20 -24.88 -50.80
N PRO A 42 -44.01 -25.77 -51.46
CA PRO A 42 -45.40 -26.09 -51.02
C PRO A 42 -46.11 -27.44 -51.39
N GLY A 43 -46.90 -27.94 -50.40
CA GLY A 43 -48.33 -28.33 -50.45
C GLY A 43 -48.84 -29.49 -51.34
N PHE A 44 -49.53 -30.48 -50.75
CA PHE A 44 -50.84 -31.03 -51.19
C PHE A 44 -51.48 -31.95 -50.11
N ARG A 45 -52.83 -31.98 -50.06
CA ARG A 45 -53.71 -32.60 -49.04
C ARG A 45 -53.60 -34.14 -48.93
N GLY A 46 -54.01 -34.71 -47.77
CA GLY A 46 -54.17 -36.16 -47.50
C GLY A 46 -55.23 -36.88 -48.35
N PRO A 47 -55.57 -38.20 -48.15
CA PRO A 47 -55.70 -38.89 -46.85
C PRO A 47 -55.17 -40.36 -46.77
N PHE A 48 -55.15 -40.89 -45.54
CA PHE A 48 -55.12 -42.29 -45.04
C PHE A 48 -54.69 -43.52 -45.90
N GLN A 49 -53.86 -44.35 -45.23
CA GLN A 49 -53.77 -45.83 -45.27
C GLN A 49 -53.30 -46.54 -46.56
N SER A 50 -52.12 -47.19 -46.49
CA SER A 50 -52.01 -48.66 -46.36
C SER A 50 -50.65 -49.22 -46.84
N SER A 51 -50.23 -50.28 -46.16
CA SER A 51 -49.33 -51.36 -46.62
C SER A 51 -47.80 -51.17 -46.59
N PRO A 52 -47.05 -52.14 -46.00
CA PRO A 52 -45.60 -52.12 -45.91
C PRO A 52 -44.97 -52.80 -47.13
N LYS A 53 -44.27 -52.05 -47.99
CA LYS A 53 -43.19 -52.53 -48.88
C LYS A 53 -42.74 -51.40 -49.81
N ALA A 54 -41.69 -50.68 -49.41
CA ALA A 54 -40.66 -50.10 -50.29
C ALA A 54 -39.78 -49.12 -49.50
N SER A 55 -38.81 -49.66 -48.76
CA SER A 55 -37.54 -48.95 -48.46
C SER A 55 -36.46 -49.93 -47.99
N ARG A 56 -36.41 -51.12 -48.60
CA ARG A 56 -35.12 -51.75 -48.85
C ARG A 56 -34.59 -51.08 -50.10
N LEU A 57 -33.41 -50.45 -50.01
CA LEU A 57 -32.60 -49.80 -51.07
C LEU A 57 -32.35 -48.31 -50.82
N LEU A 58 -31.67 -48.00 -49.71
CA LEU A 58 -30.66 -46.92 -49.59
C LEU A 58 -29.95 -46.97 -48.23
N ARG A 59 -29.57 -48.17 -47.76
CA ARG A 59 -28.67 -48.32 -46.61
C ARG A 59 -27.23 -48.31 -47.12
N GLY A 60 -26.76 -47.13 -47.52
CA GLY A 60 -25.39 -46.95 -48.01
C GLY A 60 -24.35 -47.08 -46.88
N PRO A 61 -23.07 -47.37 -47.17
CA PRO A 61 -21.99 -47.37 -46.19
C PRO A 61 -21.89 -46.08 -45.36
N CYS A 62 -22.30 -44.94 -45.96
CA CYS A 62 -22.36 -43.64 -45.29
C CYS A 62 -23.29 -43.62 -44.07
N ASP A 63 -24.40 -44.38 -44.09
CA ASP A 63 -25.41 -44.37 -43.02
C ASP A 63 -24.90 -45.12 -41.77
N ALA A 64 -24.08 -46.17 -41.98
CA ALA A 64 -23.38 -46.89 -40.92
C ALA A 64 -22.22 -46.07 -40.33
N VAL A 65 -21.47 -45.36 -41.18
CA VAL A 65 -20.38 -44.46 -40.74
C VAL A 65 -20.94 -43.27 -39.96
N MET A 66 -22.05 -42.67 -40.39
CA MET A 66 -22.73 -41.60 -39.66
C MET A 66 -23.34 -42.09 -38.33
N SER A 67 -24.00 -43.25 -38.32
CA SER A 67 -24.51 -43.85 -37.08
C SER A 67 -23.40 -44.14 -36.07
N LEU A 68 -22.25 -44.61 -36.56
CA LEU A 68 -21.07 -44.89 -35.73
C LEU A 68 -20.40 -43.60 -35.23
N ALA A 69 -20.42 -42.52 -36.02
CA ALA A 69 -19.96 -41.20 -35.59
C ALA A 69 -20.86 -40.61 -34.49
N VAL A 70 -22.18 -40.74 -34.62
CA VAL A 70 -23.16 -40.31 -33.59
C VAL A 70 -23.02 -41.12 -32.31
N LEU A 71 -22.77 -42.44 -32.41
CA LEU A 71 -22.52 -43.25 -31.22
C LEU A 71 -21.21 -42.84 -30.53
N ARG A 72 -20.14 -42.58 -31.30
CA ARG A 72 -18.87 -42.10 -30.77
C ARG A 72 -19.04 -40.75 -30.07
N SER A 73 -19.75 -39.79 -30.67
CA SER A 73 -19.98 -38.48 -30.04
C SER A 73 -20.82 -38.58 -28.77
N PHE A 74 -21.83 -39.45 -28.74
CA PHE A 74 -22.62 -39.72 -27.54
C PHE A 74 -21.80 -40.34 -26.42
N LEU A 75 -20.91 -41.30 -26.72
CA LEU A 75 -20.04 -41.91 -25.73
C LEU A 75 -19.02 -40.91 -25.17
N VAL A 76 -18.49 -40.03 -26.02
CA VAL A 76 -17.62 -38.93 -25.58
C VAL A 76 -18.37 -37.99 -24.66
N LEU A 77 -19.58 -37.58 -25.04
CA LEU A 77 -20.45 -36.71 -24.23
C LEU A 77 -20.75 -37.34 -22.86
N TRP A 78 -21.10 -38.62 -22.83
CA TRP A 78 -21.36 -39.34 -21.59
C TRP A 78 -20.12 -39.43 -20.70
N LYS A 79 -18.96 -39.76 -21.29
CA LYS A 79 -17.69 -39.80 -20.54
C LYS A 79 -17.35 -38.43 -19.94
N GLN A 80 -17.50 -37.36 -20.72
CA GLN A 80 -17.27 -35.99 -20.25
C GLN A 80 -18.22 -35.62 -19.11
N LEU A 81 -19.50 -35.98 -19.25
CA LEU A 81 -20.51 -35.74 -18.23
C LEU A 81 -20.14 -36.44 -16.91
N GLU A 82 -19.81 -37.72 -16.93
CA GLU A 82 -19.48 -38.48 -15.71
C GLU A 82 -18.20 -37.96 -15.03
N VAL A 83 -17.14 -37.66 -15.80
CA VAL A 83 -15.89 -37.09 -15.24
C VAL A 83 -16.13 -35.74 -14.58
N LEU A 84 -16.89 -34.86 -15.23
CA LEU A 84 -17.17 -33.53 -14.70
C LEU A 84 -18.14 -33.57 -13.53
N LYS A 85 -19.12 -34.47 -13.55
CA LYS A 85 -20.04 -34.73 -12.45
C LYS A 85 -19.31 -35.20 -11.20
N GLU A 86 -18.33 -36.10 -11.35
CA GLU A 86 -17.49 -36.57 -10.25
C GLU A 86 -16.60 -35.43 -9.70
N HIS A 87 -15.98 -34.64 -10.57
CA HIS A 87 -15.17 -33.49 -10.16
C HIS A 87 -16.00 -32.41 -9.44
N TRP A 88 -17.15 -32.07 -9.99
CA TRP A 88 -18.10 -31.14 -9.38
C TRP A 88 -18.60 -31.63 -8.01
N GLY A 89 -18.87 -32.93 -7.88
CA GLY A 89 -19.25 -33.56 -6.61
C GLY A 89 -18.17 -33.40 -5.54
N ARG A 90 -16.91 -33.70 -5.88
CA ARG A 90 -15.77 -33.48 -4.97
C ARG A 90 -15.63 -32.03 -4.53
N LEU A 91 -15.84 -31.07 -5.43
CA LEU A 91 -15.76 -29.64 -5.11
C LEU A 91 -16.87 -29.20 -4.14
N LYS A 92 -18.13 -29.61 -4.38
CA LYS A 92 -19.27 -29.27 -3.52
C LYS A 92 -19.19 -29.89 -2.13
N LEU A 93 -18.63 -31.10 -2.03
CA LEU A 93 -18.43 -31.83 -0.77
C LEU A 93 -17.08 -31.55 -0.09
N ARG A 94 -16.36 -30.47 -0.49
CA ARG A 94 -15.07 -30.04 0.10
C ARG A 94 -13.99 -31.14 0.11
N GLY A 95 -13.97 -32.00 -0.91
CA GLY A 95 -12.91 -33.00 -1.11
C GLY A 95 -13.06 -34.28 -0.28
N GLN A 96 -14.23 -34.59 0.28
CA GLN A 96 -14.51 -35.88 0.90
C GLN A 96 -14.83 -36.94 -0.17
N ASP A 97 -14.30 -38.15 -0.01
CA ASP A 97 -14.56 -39.27 -0.92
C ASP A 97 -16.02 -39.74 -0.82
N LEU A 98 -16.61 -40.09 -1.98
CA LEU A 98 -18.03 -40.43 -2.14
C LEU A 98 -18.41 -41.82 -1.56
N ASP A 99 -17.52 -42.49 -0.86
CA ASP A 99 -17.64 -43.90 -0.46
C ASP A 99 -18.65 -44.12 0.69
N SER A 100 -19.15 -43.05 1.31
CA SER A 100 -20.19 -43.12 2.33
C SER A 100 -21.60 -42.97 1.74
N VAL A 101 -22.52 -43.84 2.15
CA VAL A 101 -23.93 -43.86 1.72
C VAL A 101 -24.63 -42.52 2.02
N SER A 102 -24.27 -41.83 3.10
CA SER A 102 -24.84 -40.50 3.43
C SER A 102 -24.34 -39.39 2.49
N LEU A 103 -23.07 -39.44 2.07
CA LEU A 103 -22.49 -38.48 1.13
C LEU A 103 -23.06 -38.67 -0.28
N HIS A 104 -23.33 -39.91 -0.70
CA HIS A 104 -23.99 -40.19 -1.97
C HIS A 104 -25.42 -39.63 -2.01
N LYS A 105 -26.17 -39.73 -0.90
CA LYS A 105 -27.51 -39.15 -0.78
C LYS A 105 -27.47 -37.62 -0.90
N GLN A 106 -26.57 -36.96 -0.17
CA GLN A 106 -26.39 -35.51 -0.25
C GLN A 106 -25.95 -35.06 -1.66
N PHE A 107 -25.04 -35.81 -2.29
CA PHE A 107 -24.62 -35.57 -3.67
C PHE A 107 -25.80 -35.68 -4.64
N SER A 108 -26.63 -36.70 -4.52
CA SER A 108 -27.80 -36.89 -5.40
C SER A 108 -28.83 -35.79 -5.25
N GLU A 109 -29.05 -35.30 -4.02
CA GLU A 109 -29.93 -34.17 -3.74
C GLU A 109 -29.40 -32.89 -4.39
N LEU A 110 -28.12 -32.56 -4.17
CA LEU A 110 -27.46 -31.39 -4.76
C LEU A 110 -27.40 -31.45 -6.29
N TYR A 111 -27.10 -32.61 -6.86
CA TYR A 111 -27.11 -32.80 -8.31
C TYR A 111 -28.52 -32.61 -8.88
N GLY A 112 -29.54 -33.08 -8.15
CA GLY A 112 -30.95 -32.86 -8.45
C GLY A 112 -31.30 -31.38 -8.56
N THR A 113 -30.93 -30.59 -7.55
CA THR A 113 -31.30 -29.17 -7.44
C THR A 113 -30.47 -28.25 -8.33
N ASP A 114 -29.15 -28.44 -8.39
CA ASP A 114 -28.23 -27.47 -9.00
C ASP A 114 -28.00 -27.75 -10.50
N ILE A 115 -28.15 -29.01 -10.91
CA ILE A 115 -27.82 -29.48 -12.27
C ILE A 115 -29.05 -30.02 -12.99
N LEU A 116 -29.68 -31.06 -12.45
CA LEU A 116 -30.72 -31.81 -13.15
C LEU A 116 -31.99 -30.98 -13.37
N TYR A 117 -32.54 -30.37 -12.32
CA TYR A 117 -33.75 -29.54 -12.43
C TYR A 117 -33.56 -28.33 -13.37
N PRO A 118 -32.50 -27.50 -13.23
CA PRO A 118 -32.26 -26.38 -14.14
C PRO A 118 -32.04 -26.83 -15.59
N SER A 119 -31.41 -27.98 -15.79
CA SER A 119 -31.20 -28.54 -17.14
C SER A 119 -32.53 -28.97 -17.77
N MET A 120 -33.38 -29.66 -17.02
CA MET A 120 -34.67 -30.12 -17.54
C MET A 120 -35.62 -28.94 -17.78
N LYS A 121 -35.60 -27.92 -16.91
CA LYS A 121 -36.33 -26.66 -17.08
C LYS A 121 -35.89 -25.90 -18.33
N ALA A 122 -34.59 -25.82 -18.59
CA ALA A 122 -34.06 -25.17 -19.79
C ALA A 122 -34.50 -25.87 -21.08
N ILE A 123 -34.53 -27.20 -21.09
CA ILE A 123 -35.04 -28.00 -22.22
C ILE A 123 -36.55 -27.77 -22.39
N ALA A 124 -37.32 -27.85 -21.30
CA ALA A 124 -38.77 -27.60 -21.34
C ALA A 124 -39.11 -26.21 -21.90
N ARG A 125 -38.32 -25.18 -21.53
CA ARG A 125 -38.43 -23.82 -22.07
C ARG A 125 -38.13 -23.77 -23.56
N ARG A 126 -37.05 -24.40 -24.03
CA ARG A 126 -36.71 -24.47 -25.47
C ARG A 126 -37.79 -25.19 -26.28
N MET A 127 -38.46 -26.17 -25.67
CA MET A 127 -39.57 -26.91 -26.27
C MET A 127 -40.94 -26.22 -26.13
N GLY A 128 -41.04 -25.07 -25.44
CA GLY A 128 -42.29 -24.36 -25.19
C GLY A 128 -43.26 -25.07 -24.23
N LYS A 129 -42.77 -25.99 -23.40
CA LYS A 129 -43.56 -26.83 -22.46
C LYS A 129 -43.17 -26.61 -20.99
N GLU A 130 -42.75 -25.40 -20.63
CA GLU A 130 -42.28 -25.07 -19.28
C GLU A 130 -43.38 -25.28 -18.23
N ASP A 131 -44.61 -24.84 -18.51
CA ASP A 131 -45.75 -24.96 -17.59
C ASP A 131 -46.17 -26.41 -17.33
N GLU A 132 -46.11 -27.27 -18.37
CA GLU A 132 -46.38 -28.71 -18.23
C GLU A 132 -45.32 -29.40 -17.37
N PHE A 133 -44.05 -28.99 -17.51
CA PHE A 133 -42.94 -29.54 -16.76
C PHE A 133 -43.00 -29.15 -15.27
N GLU A 134 -43.28 -27.88 -14.96
CA GLU A 134 -43.45 -27.42 -13.57
C GLU A 134 -44.66 -28.08 -12.90
N GLY A 135 -45.78 -28.25 -13.63
CA GLY A 135 -46.95 -28.96 -13.13
C GLY A 135 -46.68 -30.43 -12.76
N ILE A 136 -45.78 -31.10 -13.50
CA ILE A 136 -45.36 -32.48 -13.20
C ILE A 136 -44.48 -32.55 -11.94
N ILE A 137 -43.61 -31.57 -11.73
CA ILE A 137 -42.72 -31.54 -10.56
C ILE A 137 -43.51 -31.29 -9.27
N ILE A 138 -44.46 -30.35 -9.32
CA ILE A 138 -45.34 -30.03 -8.18
C ILE A 138 -46.20 -31.24 -7.79
N SER A 139 -46.65 -32.05 -8.75
CA SER A 139 -47.53 -33.19 -8.51
C SER A 139 -46.82 -34.49 -8.16
N SER A 140 -45.60 -34.74 -8.66
CA SER A 140 -44.92 -36.02 -8.53
C SER A 140 -43.63 -36.00 -7.69
N GLN A 141 -43.15 -34.81 -7.28
CA GLN A 141 -41.89 -34.61 -6.54
C GLN A 141 -40.65 -35.26 -7.20
N SER A 142 -40.72 -35.57 -8.50
CA SER A 142 -39.66 -36.26 -9.24
C SER A 142 -39.24 -35.45 -10.46
N ILE A 143 -37.92 -35.38 -10.72
CA ILE A 143 -37.38 -34.65 -11.86
C ILE A 143 -37.33 -35.59 -13.06
N LEU A 144 -38.41 -35.62 -13.83
CA LEU A 144 -38.52 -36.43 -15.05
C LEU A 144 -38.18 -35.60 -16.30
N PRO A 145 -37.56 -36.18 -17.34
CA PRO A 145 -37.25 -35.45 -18.56
C PRO A 145 -38.53 -35.00 -19.29
N PRO A 146 -38.54 -33.81 -19.93
CA PRO A 146 -39.67 -33.33 -20.71
C PRO A 146 -40.05 -34.32 -21.82
N LYS A 147 -41.37 -34.50 -22.05
CA LYS A 147 -41.88 -35.43 -23.07
C LYS A 147 -41.41 -35.02 -24.47
N GLY A 148 -40.54 -35.84 -25.05
CA GLY A 148 -39.96 -35.64 -26.40
C GLY A 148 -38.50 -35.16 -26.41
N ALA A 149 -37.87 -34.95 -25.26
CA ALA A 149 -36.46 -34.59 -25.19
C ALA A 149 -35.56 -35.78 -25.59
N SER A 150 -34.57 -35.52 -26.43
CA SER A 150 -33.59 -36.55 -26.80
C SER A 150 -32.55 -36.76 -25.70
N GLU A 151 -32.03 -37.99 -25.55
CA GLU A 151 -31.04 -38.29 -24.52
C GLU A 151 -29.72 -37.52 -24.72
N ILE A 152 -29.35 -37.24 -25.98
CA ILE A 152 -28.19 -36.42 -26.33
C ILE A 152 -28.40 -34.98 -25.83
N GLU A 153 -29.58 -34.40 -26.03
CA GLU A 153 -29.91 -33.05 -25.61
C GLU A 153 -29.96 -32.91 -24.07
N ILE A 154 -30.52 -33.91 -23.39
CA ILE A 154 -30.51 -34.00 -21.92
C ILE A 154 -29.08 -33.96 -21.37
N LYS A 155 -28.20 -34.81 -21.89
CA LYS A 155 -26.80 -34.89 -21.44
C LYS A 155 -26.00 -33.65 -21.79
N THR A 156 -26.24 -33.06 -22.96
CA THR A 156 -25.59 -31.82 -23.39
C THR A 156 -25.96 -30.67 -22.47
N GLN A 157 -27.24 -30.54 -22.11
CA GLN A 157 -27.68 -29.48 -21.21
C GLN A 157 -27.16 -29.68 -19.77
N GLN A 158 -27.14 -30.91 -19.27
CA GLN A 158 -26.53 -31.24 -17.98
C GLN A 158 -25.03 -30.91 -17.95
N LEU A 159 -24.31 -31.26 -19.02
CA LEU A 159 -22.90 -30.93 -19.17
C LEU A 159 -22.67 -29.41 -19.18
N GLN A 160 -23.46 -28.66 -19.94
CA GLN A 160 -23.39 -27.20 -19.96
C GLN A 160 -23.61 -26.62 -18.54
N LYS A 161 -24.61 -27.11 -17.81
CA LYS A 161 -24.90 -26.64 -16.46
C LYS A 161 -23.79 -26.96 -15.46
N LEU A 162 -23.13 -28.11 -15.61
CA LEU A 162 -21.95 -28.46 -14.81
C LEU A 162 -20.77 -27.53 -15.10
N LEU A 163 -20.50 -27.23 -16.38
CA LEU A 163 -19.44 -26.30 -16.76
C LEU A 163 -19.69 -24.89 -16.19
N GLU A 164 -20.90 -24.36 -16.32
CA GLU A 164 -21.28 -23.07 -15.72
C GLU A 164 -21.03 -23.05 -14.20
N ASN A 165 -21.41 -24.12 -13.50
CA ASN A 165 -21.19 -24.22 -12.05
C ASN A 165 -19.70 -24.29 -11.68
N LEU A 166 -18.89 -25.00 -12.46
CA LEU A 166 -17.45 -25.08 -12.25
C LEU A 166 -16.77 -23.72 -12.52
N GLU A 167 -17.18 -23.02 -13.58
CA GLU A 167 -16.71 -21.67 -13.87
C GLU A 167 -17.04 -20.70 -12.73
N ILE A 168 -18.27 -20.73 -12.22
CA ILE A 168 -18.67 -19.92 -11.06
C ILE A 168 -17.77 -20.24 -9.85
N HIS A 169 -17.49 -21.52 -9.58
CA HIS A 169 -16.59 -21.89 -8.49
C HIS A 169 -15.16 -21.37 -8.71
N MET A 170 -14.63 -21.47 -9.92
CA MET A 170 -13.30 -20.93 -10.27
C MET A 170 -13.25 -19.41 -10.10
N ILE A 171 -14.28 -18.70 -10.56
CA ILE A 171 -14.41 -17.25 -10.39
C ILE A 171 -14.45 -16.89 -8.91
N GLN A 172 -15.25 -17.59 -8.11
CA GLN A 172 -15.30 -17.39 -6.65
C GLN A 172 -13.95 -17.66 -5.98
N GLU A 173 -13.19 -18.65 -6.45
CA GLU A 173 -11.85 -18.93 -5.93
C GLU A 173 -10.87 -17.80 -6.27
N VAL A 174 -10.90 -17.29 -7.50
CA VAL A 174 -10.09 -16.13 -7.91
C VAL A 174 -10.48 -14.90 -7.11
N LEU A 175 -11.77 -14.60 -6.97
CA LEU A 175 -12.26 -13.48 -6.15
C LEU A 175 -11.81 -13.63 -4.70
N ARG A 176 -11.85 -14.83 -4.13
CA ARG A 176 -11.36 -15.09 -2.78
C ARG A 176 -9.85 -14.82 -2.66
N LYS A 177 -9.05 -15.20 -3.66
CA LYS A 177 -7.61 -14.90 -3.70
C LYS A 177 -7.38 -13.39 -3.80
N VAL A 178 -8.06 -12.70 -4.72
CA VAL A 178 -7.99 -11.25 -4.88
C VAL A 178 -8.39 -10.52 -3.59
N ASN A 179 -9.47 -10.93 -2.93
CA ASN A 179 -9.91 -10.32 -1.67
C ASN A 179 -8.90 -10.52 -0.54
N ARG A 180 -8.20 -11.67 -0.50
CA ARG A 180 -7.08 -11.88 0.45
C ARG A 180 -5.93 -10.92 0.16
N GLU A 181 -5.54 -10.76 -1.10
CA GLU A 181 -4.49 -9.81 -1.49
C GLU A 181 -4.89 -8.35 -1.17
N ILE A 182 -6.13 -7.96 -1.47
CA ILE A 182 -6.65 -6.63 -1.13
C ILE A 182 -6.61 -6.42 0.38
N ALA A 183 -7.04 -7.39 1.18
CA ALA A 183 -6.98 -7.30 2.63
C ALA A 183 -5.54 -7.17 3.15
N LEU A 184 -4.59 -7.91 2.56
CA LEU A 184 -3.16 -7.76 2.86
C LEU A 184 -2.67 -6.35 2.52
N VAL A 185 -2.96 -5.83 1.33
CA VAL A 185 -2.59 -4.46 0.91
C VAL A 185 -3.19 -3.39 1.84
N VAL A 186 -4.46 -3.54 2.23
CA VAL A 186 -5.11 -2.60 3.16
C VAL A 186 -4.45 -2.69 4.55
N SER A 187 -4.17 -3.90 5.03
CA SER A 187 -3.48 -4.07 6.32
C SER A 187 -2.07 -3.46 6.31
N GLU A 188 -1.32 -3.55 5.20
CA GLU A 188 -0.02 -2.89 5.05
C GLU A 188 -0.15 -1.35 5.02
N LYS A 189 -1.12 -0.81 4.29
CA LYS A 189 -1.38 0.64 4.28
C LYS A 189 -1.75 1.18 5.66
N SER A 190 -2.39 0.36 6.49
CA SER A 190 -2.74 0.73 7.86
C SER A 190 -1.60 0.58 8.88
N LYS A 191 -0.43 0.04 8.48
CA LYS A 191 0.75 -0.03 9.36
C LYS A 191 1.47 1.31 9.41
N GLU A 192 1.64 1.81 10.63
CA GLU A 192 2.28 3.11 10.94
C GLU A 192 3.79 3.15 10.61
N LYS A 193 4.42 1.99 10.39
CA LYS A 193 5.81 1.86 9.93
C LYS A 193 5.83 1.41 8.47
N CYS A 194 6.24 2.31 7.57
CA CYS A 194 6.44 2.00 6.15
C CYS A 194 7.61 1.02 5.96
N THR A 195 7.37 -0.28 6.03
CA THR A 195 8.29 -1.28 5.49
C THR A 195 8.16 -1.37 3.96
N LEU A 196 9.28 -1.53 3.27
CA LEU A 196 9.37 -1.48 1.81
C LEU A 196 8.52 -2.59 1.14
N PRO A 197 7.94 -2.34 -0.05
CA PRO A 197 7.08 -3.31 -0.77
C PRO A 197 7.70 -4.68 -1.07
N THR A 198 9.02 -4.83 -0.94
CA THR A 198 9.77 -6.07 -1.14
C THR A 198 9.57 -7.11 -0.03
N ASP A 199 9.07 -6.73 1.14
CA ASP A 199 8.85 -7.70 2.23
C ASP A 199 7.61 -8.60 2.01
N LEU A 200 6.70 -8.22 1.11
CA LEU A 200 5.52 -9.00 0.73
C LEU A 200 5.85 -10.26 -0.09
N TRP A 201 6.96 -10.24 -0.82
CA TRP A 201 7.40 -11.34 -1.70
C TRP A 201 8.35 -12.30 -1.00
N LYS A 202 8.75 -11.99 0.23
CA LYS A 202 9.43 -12.95 1.09
C LYS A 202 8.34 -13.89 1.59
N HIS A 203 8.48 -15.19 1.31
CA HIS A 203 7.80 -16.19 2.13
C HIS A 203 7.99 -15.80 3.59
N HIS A 204 6.98 -16.01 4.44
CA HIS A 204 7.04 -15.82 5.89
C HIS A 204 8.01 -16.85 6.51
N VAL A 205 9.22 -16.96 5.99
CA VAL A 205 10.39 -17.43 6.70
C VAL A 205 10.49 -16.48 7.87
N MET A 206 10.55 -17.08 9.06
CA MET A 206 10.55 -16.40 10.34
C MET A 206 11.32 -15.09 10.28
N LYS A 207 10.79 -14.07 10.95
CA LYS A 207 11.38 -12.73 11.09
C LYS A 207 12.67 -12.75 11.93
N GLU A 208 13.40 -13.84 11.87
CA GLU A 208 14.63 -14.14 12.54
C GLU A 208 15.64 -14.32 11.43
N ASN A 209 16.32 -13.22 11.11
CA ASN A 209 17.40 -13.21 10.14
C ASN A 209 18.49 -14.14 10.65
N PHE A 210 18.45 -15.40 10.22
CA PHE A 210 19.49 -16.37 10.51
C PHE A 210 20.69 -16.07 9.60
N SER A 211 21.49 -15.09 10.04
CA SER A 211 22.74 -14.71 9.40
C SER A 211 23.88 -15.40 10.14
N ILE A 212 24.32 -16.55 9.63
CA ILE A 212 25.61 -17.10 10.05
C ILE A 212 26.69 -16.18 9.48
N ASN A 213 27.32 -15.39 10.35
CA ASN A 213 28.48 -14.60 9.97
C ASN A 213 29.58 -15.53 9.47
N ARG A 214 30.09 -15.32 8.24
CA ARG A 214 31.24 -16.06 7.72
C ARG A 214 32.44 -15.74 8.61
N PRO A 215 32.94 -16.70 9.40
CA PRO A 215 34.03 -16.42 10.32
C PRO A 215 35.34 -16.44 9.53
N GLN A 216 36.14 -15.38 9.68
CA GLN A 216 37.41 -15.17 8.97
C GLN A 216 38.56 -15.99 9.58
N ILE A 217 38.30 -17.25 9.94
CA ILE A 217 39.23 -18.11 10.68
C ILE A 217 40.46 -18.42 9.83
N VAL A 218 40.26 -18.66 8.53
CA VAL A 218 41.34 -18.98 7.59
C VAL A 218 42.22 -17.76 7.35
N GLU A 219 41.60 -16.59 7.21
CA GLU A 219 42.28 -15.32 6.99
C GLU A 219 43.09 -14.92 8.23
N GLN A 220 42.52 -15.07 9.44
CA GLN A 220 43.21 -14.81 10.71
C GLN A 220 44.34 -15.82 10.97
N PHE A 221 44.13 -17.10 10.66
CA PHE A 221 45.17 -18.11 10.77
C PHE A 221 46.33 -17.84 9.82
N LYS A 222 46.02 -17.51 8.55
CA LYS A 222 47.03 -17.14 7.57
C LYS A 222 47.83 -15.91 8.02
N GLN A 223 47.14 -14.90 8.56
CA GLN A 223 47.81 -13.71 9.07
C GLN A 223 48.78 -14.04 10.21
N ARG A 224 48.33 -14.79 11.22
CA ARG A 224 49.17 -15.21 12.37
C ARG A 224 50.33 -16.12 11.96
N LEU A 225 50.10 -17.03 11.00
CA LEU A 225 51.14 -17.92 10.48
C LEU A 225 52.23 -17.14 9.75
N MET A 226 51.87 -16.07 9.05
CA MET A 226 52.79 -15.22 8.30
C MET A 226 53.50 -14.16 9.16
N GLU A 227 53.23 -14.07 10.46
CA GLU A 227 53.88 -13.09 11.35
C GLU A 227 55.33 -13.47 11.69
N ASN A 228 55.67 -14.77 11.79
CA ASN A 228 57.03 -15.23 12.12
C ASN A 228 57.56 -16.31 11.16
N TYR A 229 57.44 -16.09 9.86
CA TYR A 229 58.05 -16.98 8.86
C TYR A 229 59.55 -16.72 8.70
N GLN A 230 60.32 -17.77 8.42
CA GLN A 230 61.72 -17.65 8.00
C GLN A 230 61.79 -17.88 6.49
N ASP A 231 62.31 -16.90 5.77
CA ASP A 231 62.45 -16.94 4.32
C ASP A 231 63.76 -17.63 3.92
N GLY A 232 63.63 -18.85 3.36
CA GLY A 232 64.73 -19.64 2.80
C GLY A 232 64.85 -19.54 1.27
N GLY A 233 64.21 -18.56 0.63
CA GLY A 233 64.27 -18.31 -0.81
C GLY A 233 63.37 -19.24 -1.65
N LEU A 234 63.57 -20.56 -1.59
CA LEU A 234 62.72 -21.56 -2.26
C LEU A 234 61.74 -22.26 -1.30
N GLU A 235 62.03 -22.24 0.01
CA GLU A 235 61.24 -22.90 1.04
C GLU A 235 60.96 -21.93 2.20
N ILE A 236 59.70 -21.90 2.65
CA ILE A 236 59.26 -21.15 3.82
C ILE A 236 59.34 -22.09 5.02
N THR A 237 60.13 -21.73 6.05
CA THR A 237 60.26 -22.55 7.26
C THR A 237 59.66 -21.83 8.46
N PHE A 238 59.01 -22.60 9.34
CA PHE A 238 58.37 -22.09 10.55
C PHE A 238 59.04 -22.71 11.78
N ARG A 239 59.23 -21.91 12.84
CA ARG A 239 59.66 -22.46 14.13
C ARG A 239 58.54 -23.34 14.68
N LYS A 240 58.90 -24.51 15.20
CA LYS A 240 57.96 -25.48 15.76
C LYS A 240 57.05 -24.85 16.82
N ASP A 241 57.61 -24.09 17.76
CA ASP A 241 56.86 -23.46 18.85
C ASP A 241 55.84 -22.43 18.35
N HIS A 242 56.19 -21.67 17.30
CA HIS A 242 55.28 -20.70 16.69
C HIS A 242 54.14 -21.39 15.94
N PHE A 243 54.47 -22.44 15.17
CA PHE A 243 53.49 -23.22 14.43
C PHE A 243 52.50 -23.93 15.37
N GLU A 244 52.99 -24.52 16.48
CA GLU A 244 52.15 -25.10 17.52
C GLU A 244 51.23 -24.04 18.16
N GLY A 245 51.74 -22.83 18.44
CA GLY A 245 50.93 -21.70 18.91
C GLY A 245 49.83 -21.28 17.92
N CYS A 246 50.14 -21.21 16.62
CA CYS A 246 49.16 -20.92 15.57
C CYS A 246 48.08 -22.01 15.46
N LEU A 247 48.46 -23.29 15.58
CA LEU A 247 47.51 -24.41 15.55
C LEU A 247 46.60 -24.44 16.78
N LEU A 248 47.14 -24.18 17.97
CA LEU A 248 46.34 -24.07 19.19
C LEU A 248 45.34 -22.91 19.08
N SER A 249 45.78 -21.77 18.57
CA SER A 249 44.93 -20.61 18.34
C SER A 249 43.84 -20.91 17.30
N LEU A 250 44.15 -21.60 16.20
CA LEU A 250 43.17 -22.06 15.22
C LEU A 250 42.14 -23.00 15.86
N GLY A 251 42.59 -23.91 16.72
CA GLY A 251 41.70 -24.79 17.49
C GLY A 251 40.73 -24.01 18.37
N CYS A 252 41.20 -22.98 19.08
CA CYS A 252 40.36 -22.09 19.86
C CYS A 252 39.33 -21.33 19.01
N ASP A 253 39.74 -20.79 17.86
CA ASP A 253 38.86 -20.02 16.96
C ASP A 253 37.78 -20.91 16.32
N VAL A 254 38.13 -22.15 15.96
CA VAL A 254 37.16 -23.15 15.48
C VAL A 254 36.17 -23.54 16.58
N MET A 255 36.64 -23.80 17.81
CA MET A 255 35.76 -24.14 18.92
C MET A 255 34.82 -22.98 19.31
N ALA A 256 35.30 -21.74 19.27
CA ALA A 256 34.49 -20.54 19.51
C ALA A 256 33.40 -20.37 18.44
N ARG A 257 33.73 -20.63 17.16
CA ARG A 257 32.74 -20.67 16.08
C ARG A 257 31.70 -21.74 16.32
N GLU A 258 32.10 -22.98 16.60
CA GLU A 258 31.15 -24.08 16.82
C GLU A 258 30.20 -23.78 17.98
N ARG A 259 30.72 -23.19 19.07
CA ARG A 259 29.90 -22.77 20.20
C ARG A 259 28.89 -21.70 19.82
N SER A 260 29.32 -20.65 19.12
CA SER A 260 28.44 -19.57 18.66
C SER A 260 27.40 -20.06 17.65
N ASN A 261 27.77 -20.98 16.75
CA ASN A 261 26.84 -21.63 15.83
C ASN A 261 25.79 -22.44 16.59
N PHE A 262 26.22 -23.26 17.55
CA PHE A 262 25.31 -24.05 18.37
C PHE A 262 24.31 -23.18 19.12
N GLU A 263 24.78 -22.10 19.76
CA GLU A 263 23.92 -21.12 20.45
C GLU A 263 22.91 -20.47 19.49
N SER A 264 23.37 -20.09 18.28
CA SER A 264 22.51 -19.48 17.26
C SER A 264 21.42 -20.44 16.76
N TYR A 265 21.78 -21.70 16.51
CA TYR A 265 20.80 -22.74 16.13
C TYR A 265 19.85 -23.05 17.28
N SER A 266 20.35 -23.16 18.51
CA SER A 266 19.53 -23.42 19.69
C SER A 266 18.49 -22.32 19.91
N MET A 267 18.89 -21.05 19.80
CA MET A 267 17.97 -19.92 19.90
C MET A 267 16.90 -19.92 18.80
N CYS A 268 17.28 -20.22 17.56
CA CYS A 268 16.35 -20.36 16.44
C CYS A 268 15.31 -21.46 16.72
N TYR A 269 15.75 -22.64 17.17
CA TYR A 269 14.84 -23.72 17.49
C TYR A 269 13.91 -23.40 18.67
N GLU A 270 14.42 -22.74 19.71
CA GLU A 270 13.59 -22.29 20.84
C GLU A 270 12.51 -21.31 20.38
N HIS A 271 12.83 -20.34 19.54
CA HIS A 271 11.84 -19.41 19.04
C HIS A 271 10.80 -20.07 18.12
N VAL A 272 11.20 -21.04 17.28
CA VAL A 272 10.26 -21.87 16.50
C VAL A 272 9.27 -22.55 17.45
N LEU A 273 9.77 -23.17 18.51
CA LEU A 273 8.96 -23.89 19.49
C LEU A 273 8.01 -22.93 20.23
N GLU A 274 8.50 -21.80 20.71
CA GLU A 274 7.70 -20.76 21.36
C GLU A 274 6.55 -20.28 20.46
N HIS A 275 6.85 -19.96 19.20
CA HIS A 275 5.86 -19.52 18.23
C HIS A 275 4.81 -20.61 17.94
N THR A 276 5.23 -21.87 17.79
CA THR A 276 4.28 -22.97 17.58
C THR A 276 3.38 -23.20 18.80
N ARG A 277 3.91 -23.08 20.02
CA ARG A 277 3.12 -23.16 21.26
C ARG A 277 2.07 -22.06 21.32
N GLN A 278 2.43 -20.81 21.04
CA GLN A 278 1.49 -19.68 21.02
C GLN A 278 0.37 -19.89 19.99
N LYS A 279 0.72 -20.35 18.80
CA LYS A 279 -0.26 -20.62 17.74
C LYS A 279 -1.18 -21.79 18.08
N LEU A 280 -0.66 -22.82 18.74
CA LEU A 280 -1.45 -23.95 19.22
C LEU A 280 -2.45 -23.48 20.28
N PHE A 281 -2.00 -22.67 21.25
CA PHE A 281 -2.87 -22.10 22.28
C PHE A 281 -4.02 -21.28 21.68
N GLN A 282 -3.73 -20.43 20.69
CA GLN A 282 -4.78 -19.68 19.97
C GLN A 282 -5.80 -20.61 19.30
N LYS A 283 -5.35 -21.70 18.69
CA LYS A 283 -6.24 -22.67 18.03
C LYS A 283 -7.07 -23.47 19.02
N GLU A 284 -6.52 -23.82 20.17
CA GLU A 284 -7.26 -24.47 21.25
C GLU A 284 -8.36 -23.56 21.78
N GLN A 285 -8.07 -22.27 21.95
CA GLN A 285 -9.07 -21.27 22.34
C GLN A 285 -10.19 -21.12 21.28
N GLU A 286 -9.84 -21.10 20.00
CA GLU A 286 -10.84 -21.10 18.91
C GLU A 286 -11.75 -22.35 18.96
N LEU A 287 -11.17 -23.53 19.20
CA LEU A 287 -11.92 -24.78 19.32
C LEU A 287 -12.84 -24.78 20.55
N ASP A 288 -12.38 -24.24 21.67
CA ASP A 288 -13.18 -24.09 22.89
C ASP A 288 -14.39 -23.18 22.70
N ILE A 289 -14.26 -22.12 21.88
CA ILE A 289 -15.37 -21.24 21.50
C ILE A 289 -16.37 -22.01 20.63
N ILE A 290 -15.90 -22.76 19.64
CA ILE A 290 -16.76 -23.58 18.76
C ILE A 290 -17.49 -24.66 19.58
N ARG A 291 -16.81 -25.28 20.54
CA ARG A 291 -17.38 -26.32 21.42
C ARG A 291 -18.48 -25.77 22.33
N ARG A 292 -18.28 -24.57 22.89
CA ARG A 292 -19.30 -23.86 23.69
C ARG A 292 -20.48 -23.36 22.86
N GLY A 293 -20.30 -23.13 21.56
CA GLY A 293 -21.39 -22.75 20.65
C GLY A 293 -22.28 -23.91 20.18
N SER A 294 -22.06 -25.14 20.64
CA SER A 294 -22.77 -26.34 20.19
C SER A 294 -23.99 -26.73 21.05
N ASP A 295 -24.27 -26.04 22.15
CA ASP A 295 -25.45 -26.33 22.97
C ASP A 295 -26.72 -25.81 22.28
N PRO A 296 -27.79 -26.62 22.16
CA PRO A 296 -29.00 -26.22 21.44
C PRO A 296 -29.76 -25.14 22.25
N PRO A 297 -30.03 -23.95 21.68
CA PRO A 297 -30.74 -22.90 22.40
C PRO A 297 -32.25 -23.09 22.30
N GLU A 298 -32.92 -23.23 23.45
CA GLU A 298 -34.39 -23.31 23.56
C GLU A 298 -35.12 -22.01 23.24
N ASP A 299 -34.45 -20.91 22.87
CA ASP A 299 -35.12 -19.73 22.31
C ASP A 299 -34.16 -18.85 21.48
N SER A 300 -33.81 -19.34 20.28
CA SER A 300 -32.78 -18.72 19.42
C SER A 300 -33.09 -17.29 18.99
N ALA A 301 -34.36 -16.91 18.84
CA ALA A 301 -34.74 -15.59 18.36
C ALA A 301 -34.61 -14.49 19.44
N GLY A 302 -35.01 -14.79 20.68
CA GLY A 302 -34.88 -13.87 21.81
C GLY A 302 -33.42 -13.60 22.17
N GLN A 303 -32.60 -14.67 22.20
CA GLN A 303 -31.17 -14.56 22.47
C GLN A 303 -30.42 -13.75 21.38
N VAL A 304 -30.78 -13.94 20.11
CA VAL A 304 -30.22 -13.14 19.01
C VAL A 304 -30.64 -11.67 19.13
N ALA A 305 -31.88 -11.39 19.53
CA ALA A 305 -32.35 -10.03 19.75
C ALA A 305 -31.59 -9.34 20.92
N GLU A 306 -31.44 -10.01 22.07
CA GLU A 306 -30.69 -9.49 23.22
C GLU A 306 -29.20 -9.27 22.89
N LEU A 307 -28.57 -10.22 22.20
CA LEU A 307 -27.18 -10.09 21.75
C LEU A 307 -27.04 -8.92 20.76
N SER A 308 -27.96 -8.79 19.80
CA SER A 308 -27.94 -7.70 18.82
C SER A 308 -28.10 -6.34 19.51
N HIS A 309 -28.98 -6.25 20.51
CA HIS A 309 -29.16 -5.03 21.30
C HIS A 309 -27.89 -4.67 22.08
N THR A 310 -27.29 -5.66 22.76
CA THR A 310 -26.04 -5.48 23.50
C THR A 310 -24.90 -5.01 22.58
N MET A 311 -24.73 -5.65 21.42
CA MET A 311 -23.75 -5.23 20.42
C MET A 311 -24.01 -3.82 19.90
N ILE A 312 -25.27 -3.45 19.66
CA ILE A 312 -25.62 -2.08 19.23
C ILE A 312 -25.26 -1.07 20.33
N MET A 313 -25.52 -1.38 21.61
CA MET A 313 -25.13 -0.54 22.73
C MET A 313 -23.61 -0.38 22.83
N GLU A 314 -22.85 -1.47 22.69
CA GLU A 314 -21.38 -1.43 22.69
C GLU A 314 -20.85 -0.63 21.51
N ILE A 315 -21.36 -0.86 20.30
CA ILE A 315 -21.01 -0.08 19.10
C ILE A 315 -21.31 1.41 19.33
N THR A 316 -22.43 1.73 19.97
CA THR A 316 -22.82 3.11 20.26
C THR A 316 -21.89 3.74 21.29
N ALA A 317 -21.55 3.02 22.36
CA ALA A 317 -20.60 3.48 23.38
C ALA A 317 -19.18 3.66 22.81
N LEU A 318 -18.73 2.74 21.95
CA LEU A 318 -17.45 2.84 21.25
C LEU A 318 -17.43 3.99 20.26
N ARG A 319 -18.53 4.24 19.54
CA ARG A 319 -18.67 5.41 18.66
C ARG A 319 -18.60 6.71 19.45
N ALA A 320 -19.30 6.80 20.59
CA ALA A 320 -19.23 7.98 21.47
C ALA A 320 -17.81 8.21 21.99
N ARG A 321 -17.13 7.15 22.46
CA ARG A 321 -15.74 7.24 22.89
C ARG A 321 -14.79 7.65 21.77
N LEU A 322 -15.03 7.18 20.55
CA LEU A 322 -14.25 7.57 19.38
C LEU A 322 -14.45 9.05 19.04
N THR A 323 -15.68 9.55 19.09
CA THR A 323 -15.94 10.99 18.87
C THR A 323 -15.32 11.86 19.95
N ASP A 324 -15.35 11.44 21.21
CA ASP A 324 -14.71 12.16 22.32
C ASP A 324 -13.19 12.25 22.11
N LEU A 325 -12.55 11.13 21.71
CA LEU A 325 -11.12 11.10 21.39
C LEU A 325 -10.75 11.94 20.16
N GLU A 326 -11.61 11.95 19.13
CA GLU A 326 -11.42 12.82 17.96
C GLU A 326 -11.50 14.30 18.34
N GLU A 327 -12.42 14.68 19.23
CA GLU A 327 -12.53 16.03 19.76
C GLU A 327 -11.30 16.42 20.62
N GLU A 328 -10.86 15.55 21.52
CA GLU A 328 -9.63 15.74 22.30
C GLU A 328 -8.41 15.94 21.39
N ASN A 329 -8.27 15.12 20.34
CA ASN A 329 -7.18 15.23 19.38
C ASN A 329 -7.24 16.55 18.59
N LEU A 330 -8.43 16.99 18.17
CA LEU A 330 -8.61 18.29 17.53
C LEU A 330 -8.23 19.44 18.48
N ASN A 331 -8.58 19.34 19.76
CA ASN A 331 -8.25 20.34 20.78
C ASN A 331 -6.74 20.38 21.05
N LEU A 332 -6.08 19.22 21.20
CA LEU A 332 -4.63 19.13 21.34
C LEU A 332 -3.90 19.70 20.12
N ASN A 333 -4.35 19.39 18.90
CA ASN A 333 -3.77 19.96 17.68
C ASN A 333 -3.94 21.49 17.60
N LYS A 334 -5.06 22.03 18.07
CA LYS A 334 -5.24 23.49 18.17
C LYS A 334 -4.28 24.09 19.20
N GLN A 335 -4.12 23.42 20.36
CA GLN A 335 -3.22 23.87 21.41
C GLN A 335 -1.75 23.87 20.95
N ILE A 336 -1.27 22.78 20.35
CA ILE A 336 0.10 22.69 19.80
C ILE A 336 0.34 23.78 18.76
N ARG A 337 -0.60 23.99 17.82
CA ARG A 337 -0.46 25.05 16.82
C ARG A 337 -0.37 26.44 17.45
N LYS A 338 -1.12 26.68 18.53
CA LYS A 338 -1.09 27.94 19.26
C LYS A 338 0.25 28.11 20.01
N GLU A 339 0.70 27.09 20.71
CA GLU A 339 1.99 27.11 21.42
C GLU A 339 3.16 27.37 20.46
N VAL A 340 3.20 26.67 19.33
CA VAL A 340 4.24 26.89 18.31
C VAL A 340 4.19 28.31 17.74
N GLN A 341 2.99 28.85 17.51
CA GLN A 341 2.84 30.23 17.04
C GLN A 341 3.35 31.23 18.08
N GLU A 342 3.00 31.05 19.35
CA GLU A 342 3.45 31.90 20.46
C GLU A 342 4.97 31.85 20.65
N GLU A 343 5.57 30.65 20.61
CA GLU A 343 7.03 30.47 20.67
C GLU A 343 7.74 31.13 19.49
N TYR A 344 7.20 30.98 18.28
CA TYR A 344 7.75 31.62 17.08
C TYR A 344 7.67 33.15 17.17
N GLU A 345 6.53 33.70 17.60
CA GLU A 345 6.37 35.15 17.81
C GLU A 345 7.34 35.68 18.86
N ALA A 346 7.50 34.98 19.99
CA ALA A 346 8.45 35.35 21.04
C ALA A 346 9.90 35.34 20.51
N LEU A 347 10.28 34.33 19.72
CA LEU A 347 11.59 34.25 19.10
C LEU A 347 11.84 35.41 18.14
N VAL A 348 10.88 35.71 17.28
CA VAL A 348 10.98 36.82 16.32
C VAL A 348 11.12 38.16 17.06
N GLN A 349 10.33 38.38 18.11
CA GLN A 349 10.45 39.58 18.94
C GLN A 349 11.82 39.69 19.61
N ALA A 350 12.36 38.60 20.16
CA ALA A 350 13.68 38.56 20.77
C ALA A 350 14.81 38.84 19.77
N LEU A 351 14.69 38.30 18.55
CA LEU A 351 15.63 38.55 17.46
C LEU A 351 15.62 40.03 17.06
N PHE A 352 14.44 40.62 16.87
CA PHE A 352 14.32 42.05 16.57
C PHE A 352 14.88 42.93 17.69
N ALA A 353 14.60 42.60 18.96
CA ALA A 353 15.15 43.34 20.09
C ALA A 353 16.69 43.28 20.11
N THR A 354 17.26 42.12 19.81
CA THR A 354 18.72 41.93 19.73
C THR A 354 19.33 42.71 18.56
N CYS A 355 18.69 42.70 17.39
CA CYS A 355 19.13 43.51 16.24
C CYS A 355 19.12 45.00 16.54
N LEU A 356 18.07 45.49 17.22
CA LEU A 356 18.00 46.89 17.65
C LEU A 356 19.11 47.21 18.65
N HIS A 357 19.36 46.33 19.63
CA HIS A 357 20.44 46.53 20.60
C HIS A 357 21.83 46.58 19.94
N ILE A 358 22.12 45.69 18.99
CA ILE A 358 23.38 45.70 18.24
C ILE A 358 23.52 47.00 17.44
N LYS A 359 22.44 47.47 16.82
CA LYS A 359 22.44 48.74 16.08
C LYS A 359 22.72 49.92 17.01
N GLU A 360 22.07 49.98 18.17
CA GLU A 360 22.32 51.03 19.17
C GLU A 360 23.79 51.04 19.61
N LYS A 361 24.39 49.87 19.85
CA LYS A 361 25.82 49.74 20.18
C LYS A 361 26.74 50.21 19.05
N LEU A 362 26.37 49.94 17.80
CA LEU A 362 27.13 50.42 16.64
C LEU A 362 27.06 51.94 16.52
N ASP A 363 25.87 52.52 16.70
CA ASP A 363 25.65 53.97 16.65
C ASP A 363 26.42 54.67 17.80
N GLU A 364 26.40 54.11 19.03
CA GLU A 364 27.22 54.59 20.15
C GLU A 364 28.72 54.58 19.81
N ASN A 365 29.22 53.48 19.24
CA ASN A 365 30.62 53.35 18.84
C ASN A 365 31.01 54.37 17.75
N GLN A 366 30.11 54.62 16.79
CA GLN A 366 30.32 55.63 15.75
C GLN A 366 30.43 57.03 16.36
N ILE A 367 29.54 57.40 17.30
CA ILE A 367 29.60 58.68 18.00
C ILE A 367 30.90 58.80 18.79
N ASN A 368 31.28 57.75 19.54
CA ASN A 368 32.52 57.73 20.30
C ASN A 368 33.76 57.89 19.41
N LEU A 369 33.76 57.29 18.22
CA LEU A 369 34.85 57.44 17.26
C LEU A 369 34.94 58.87 16.71
N ILE A 370 33.80 59.45 16.32
CA ILE A 370 33.75 60.85 15.85
C ILE A 370 34.27 61.79 16.93
N GLN A 371 33.85 61.59 18.18
CA GLN A 371 34.31 62.39 19.32
C GLN A 371 35.83 62.31 19.49
N LYS A 372 36.41 61.10 19.48
CA LYS A 372 37.87 60.89 19.58
C LYS A 372 38.64 61.54 18.43
N VAL A 373 38.11 61.48 17.20
CA VAL A 373 38.72 62.14 16.05
C VAL A 373 38.68 63.66 16.21
N CYS A 374 37.56 64.23 16.68
CA CYS A 374 37.47 65.65 16.98
C CYS A 374 38.43 66.09 18.08
N GLU A 375 38.57 65.30 19.15
CA GLU A 375 39.53 65.53 20.23
C GLU A 375 40.97 65.53 19.69
N LEU A 376 41.35 64.52 18.90
CA LEU A 376 42.67 64.44 18.27
C LEU A 376 42.95 65.63 17.35
N ILE A 377 41.96 66.05 16.54
CA ILE A 377 42.09 67.27 15.72
C ILE A 377 42.29 68.50 16.60
N GLY A 378 41.57 68.59 17.73
CA GLY A 378 41.75 69.62 18.75
C GLY A 378 43.16 69.64 19.32
N GLU A 379 43.67 68.48 19.74
CA GLU A 379 45.02 68.28 20.27
C GLU A 379 46.08 68.72 19.25
N VAL A 380 46.01 68.21 18.01
CA VAL A 380 46.94 68.57 16.93
C VAL A 380 46.89 70.07 16.62
N ARG A 381 45.70 70.69 16.64
CA ARG A 381 45.57 72.15 16.48
C ARG A 381 46.23 72.89 17.63
N THR A 382 46.01 72.48 18.88
CA THR A 382 46.64 73.11 20.05
C THR A 382 48.16 72.95 20.03
N GLU A 383 48.67 71.76 19.71
CA GLU A 383 50.10 71.49 19.55
C GLU A 383 50.70 72.33 18.43
N GLY A 384 50.02 72.45 17.29
CA GLY A 384 50.44 73.32 16.18
C GLY A 384 50.52 74.80 16.59
N ILE A 385 49.52 75.30 17.34
CA ILE A 385 49.52 76.67 17.87
C ILE A 385 50.65 76.87 18.88
N ASP A 386 50.89 75.91 19.77
CA ASP A 386 51.94 76.00 20.79
C ASP A 386 53.34 75.87 20.17
N ASN A 387 53.51 75.04 19.15
CA ASN A 387 54.70 74.99 18.31
C ASN A 387 54.94 76.32 17.59
N LEU A 388 53.89 76.94 17.00
CA LEU A 388 53.98 78.24 16.36
C LEU A 388 54.35 79.34 17.38
N LYS A 389 53.76 79.34 18.58
CA LYS A 389 54.14 80.24 19.69
C LYS A 389 55.57 80.00 20.13
N GLY A 390 56.00 78.74 20.22
CA GLY A 390 57.38 78.35 20.52
C GLY A 390 58.37 78.85 19.48
N LEU A 391 58.04 78.72 18.20
CA LEU A 391 58.78 79.30 17.07
C LEU A 391 58.81 80.82 17.16
N LYS A 392 57.68 81.48 17.43
CA LYS A 392 57.58 82.94 17.61
C LYS A 392 58.45 83.43 18.79
N LYS A 393 58.56 82.65 19.86
CA LYS A 393 59.47 82.93 20.99
C LYS A 393 60.93 82.68 20.62
N LYS A 394 61.25 81.58 19.94
CA LYS A 394 62.62 81.22 19.50
C LYS A 394 63.17 82.17 18.43
N TRP A 395 62.31 82.72 17.59
CA TRP A 395 62.67 83.67 16.53
C TRP A 395 62.64 85.13 16.97
N GLY A 396 62.48 85.43 18.27
CA GLY A 396 62.77 86.74 18.84
C GLY A 396 62.15 87.94 18.12
N SER A 397 60.95 88.35 18.56
CA SER A 397 60.47 89.75 18.62
C SER A 397 61.09 90.77 17.65
N ALA A 398 60.26 91.31 16.74
CA ALA A 398 60.36 92.70 16.32
C ALA A 398 59.02 93.26 15.81
N ARG A 399 58.15 93.66 16.75
CA ARG A 399 57.16 94.76 16.72
C ARG A 399 55.80 94.41 17.32
N PRO A 400 55.19 95.35 18.06
CA PRO A 400 53.79 95.25 18.45
C PRO A 400 52.96 95.51 17.19
N ASP A 401 51.92 94.71 16.97
CA ASP A 401 50.89 95.09 16.02
C ASP A 401 49.53 95.05 16.70
N GLU A 402 48.86 96.17 16.52
CA GLU A 402 47.62 96.60 17.11
C GLU A 402 46.47 95.72 16.60
N GLY A 403 45.50 95.46 17.49
CA GLY A 403 44.12 95.15 17.09
C GLY A 403 43.97 94.09 16.01
N MET A 404 44.22 92.82 16.35
CA MET A 404 43.55 91.70 15.68
C MET A 404 42.06 91.80 15.99
N LYS A 405 41.35 92.67 15.25
CA LYS A 405 39.89 92.68 15.23
C LYS A 405 39.47 91.29 14.79
N GLU A 406 38.78 90.58 15.68
CA GLU A 406 38.08 89.35 15.32
C GLU A 406 37.22 89.65 14.10
N ASN A 407 37.54 88.98 12.99
CA ASN A 407 36.78 89.15 11.76
C ASN A 407 35.31 88.83 12.08
N PRO A 408 34.35 89.73 11.79
CA PRO A 408 32.93 89.50 12.07
C PRO A 408 32.38 88.26 11.34
N ALA A 409 33.08 87.81 10.29
CA ALA A 409 32.80 86.55 9.60
C ALA A 409 33.00 85.30 10.50
N LYS A 410 33.90 85.33 11.50
CA LYS A 410 34.10 84.18 12.41
C LYS A 410 32.96 84.04 13.41
N GLU A 411 32.46 85.14 13.96
CA GLU A 411 31.29 85.12 14.85
C GLU A 411 30.03 84.68 14.10
N GLN A 412 29.84 85.14 12.86
CA GLN A 412 28.73 84.70 12.02
C GLN A 412 28.80 83.21 11.67
N LEU A 413 30.00 82.67 11.42
CA LEU A 413 30.19 81.24 11.19
C LEU A 413 29.91 80.40 12.45
N GLN A 414 30.34 80.86 13.63
CA GLN A 414 30.02 80.19 14.89
C GLN A 414 28.51 80.21 15.20
N ALA A 415 27.83 81.34 14.95
CA ALA A 415 26.38 81.44 15.10
C ALA A 415 25.65 80.48 14.14
N LEU A 416 26.08 80.40 12.88
CA LEU A 416 25.53 79.48 11.89
C LEU A 416 25.79 78.00 12.24
N GLU A 417 26.97 77.67 12.78
CA GLU A 417 27.27 76.32 13.27
C GLU A 417 26.40 75.94 14.47
N GLN A 418 26.15 76.87 15.38
CA GLN A 418 25.30 76.66 16.54
C GLN A 418 23.82 76.51 16.16
N ASP A 419 23.35 77.32 15.21
CA ASP A 419 22.01 77.20 14.63
C ASP A 419 21.84 75.87 13.86
N SER A 420 22.85 75.47 13.07
CA SER A 420 22.87 74.17 12.39
C SER A 420 22.83 73.00 13.38
N SER A 421 23.56 73.11 14.49
CA SER A 421 23.54 72.11 15.58
C SER A 421 22.17 72.05 16.26
N SER A 422 21.51 73.20 16.46
CA SER A 422 20.16 73.27 17.03
C SER A 422 19.10 72.65 16.11
N LEU A 423 19.20 72.90 14.79
CA LEU A 423 18.31 72.35 13.78
C LEU A 423 18.50 70.83 13.65
N ALA A 424 19.74 70.34 13.68
CA ALA A 424 20.02 68.91 13.69
C ALA A 424 19.37 68.21 14.90
N ALA A 425 19.46 68.82 16.09
CA ALA A 425 18.81 68.30 17.30
C ALA A 425 17.27 68.28 17.18
N LEU A 426 16.66 69.31 16.59
CA LEU A 426 15.22 69.35 16.32
C LEU A 426 14.78 68.28 15.31
N VAL A 427 15.55 68.06 14.25
CA VAL A 427 15.27 67.00 13.27
C VAL A 427 15.34 65.61 13.92
N CYS A 428 16.30 65.37 14.80
CA CYS A 428 16.38 64.12 15.56
C CYS A 428 15.15 63.91 16.47
N LYS A 429 14.68 64.96 17.15
CA LYS A 429 13.44 64.92 17.95
C LYS A 429 12.20 64.66 17.10
N LEU A 430 12.12 65.24 15.90
CA LEU A 430 11.03 64.99 14.95
C LEU A 430 11.03 63.54 14.46
N ARG A 431 12.21 62.97 14.16
CA ARG A 431 12.34 61.56 13.77
C ARG A 431 11.93 60.62 14.90
N SER A 432 12.35 60.86 16.15
CA SER A 432 11.95 60.04 17.29
C SER A 432 10.45 60.12 17.58
N LEU A 433 9.84 61.32 17.47
CA LEU A 433 8.38 61.48 17.53
C LEU A 433 7.66 60.73 16.40
N GLY A 434 8.22 60.71 15.19
CA GLY A 434 7.71 59.95 14.05
C GLY A 434 7.69 58.44 14.32
N HIS A 435 8.80 57.89 14.83
CA HIS A 435 8.88 56.48 15.24
C HIS A 435 7.89 56.16 16.35
N TRP A 436 7.75 57.04 17.35
CA TRP A 436 6.79 56.85 18.44
C TRP A 436 5.34 56.79 17.93
N ARG A 437 4.98 57.68 17.00
CA ARG A 437 3.65 57.70 16.38
C ARG A 437 3.36 56.40 15.63
N LEU A 438 4.33 55.90 14.87
CA LEU A 438 4.19 54.63 14.13
C LEU A 438 4.04 53.45 15.09
N ALA A 439 4.87 53.37 16.15
CA ALA A 439 4.77 52.32 17.16
C ALA A 439 3.42 52.31 17.88
N VAL A 440 2.87 53.48 18.22
CA VAL A 440 1.53 53.61 18.82
C VAL A 440 0.43 53.13 17.88
N GLN A 441 0.52 53.46 16.59
CA GLN A 441 -0.44 52.98 15.60
C GLN A 441 -0.38 51.46 15.45
N GLN A 442 0.82 50.88 15.35
CA GLN A 442 1.01 49.44 15.25
C GLN A 442 0.48 48.70 16.48
N ALA A 443 0.74 49.21 17.69
CA ALA A 443 0.20 48.64 18.93
C ALA A 443 -1.33 48.73 19.00
N ARG A 444 -1.93 49.80 18.45
CA ARG A 444 -3.40 49.94 18.36
C ARG A 444 -4.01 48.91 17.41
N PHE A 445 -3.39 48.66 16.26
CA PHE A 445 -3.83 47.63 15.31
C PHE A 445 -3.70 46.23 15.89
N GLN A 446 -2.57 45.89 16.50
CA GLN A 446 -2.40 44.60 17.19
C GLN A 446 -3.45 44.38 18.28
N ARG A 447 -3.77 45.39 19.09
CA ARG A 447 -4.87 45.28 20.07
C ARG A 447 -6.24 45.07 19.42
N GLN A 448 -6.49 45.64 18.25
CA GLN A 448 -7.76 45.44 17.53
C GLN A 448 -7.85 44.03 16.95
N VAL A 449 -6.77 43.52 16.37
CA VAL A 449 -6.66 42.14 15.86
C VAL A 449 -6.89 41.14 17.00
N ASN A 450 -6.15 41.28 18.12
CA ASN A 450 -6.31 40.40 19.28
C ASN A 450 -7.71 40.45 19.90
N ARG A 451 -8.43 41.58 19.78
CA ARG A 451 -9.84 41.69 20.21
C ARG A 451 -10.80 41.00 19.25
N ALA A 452 -10.56 41.09 17.94
CA ALA A 452 -11.39 40.44 16.94
C ALA A 452 -11.24 38.91 16.98
N GLU A 453 -10.03 38.40 17.20
CA GLU A 453 -9.76 36.97 17.37
C GLU A 453 -10.42 36.39 18.63
N LYS A 454 -10.49 37.16 19.72
CA LYS A 454 -11.21 36.75 20.95
C LYS A 454 -12.74 36.75 20.84
N VAL A 455 -13.32 37.39 19.82
CA VAL A 455 -14.78 37.45 19.59
C VAL A 455 -15.22 36.43 18.53
N SER A 456 -14.27 35.84 17.79
CA SER A 456 -14.52 34.88 16.71
C SER A 456 -14.20 33.42 17.07
N ALA A 457 -13.68 33.18 18.28
CA ALA A 457 -13.66 31.88 18.95
C ALA A 457 -14.80 31.82 19.97
#